data_AF-A0A087N0G7-F1
#
_entry.id   AF-A0A087N0G7-F1
#
_cell.length_a   1.000
_cell.length_b   1.000
_cell.length_c   1.000
_cell.angle_alpha   90.00
_cell.angle_beta   90.00
_cell.angle_gamma   90.00
#
_symmetry.space_group_name_H-M   'P 1'
#
loop_
_entity.id
_entity.type
_entity.pdbx_description
1 polymer ?
#
loop_
_entity_poly.entity_id
_entity_poly.type
_entity_poly.pdbx_seq_one_letter_code
_entity_poly.pdbx_strand_id
1 'polypeptide(L)'
;MKDKLTKELEHIRFTRQQHVIEATKPKAKKANWQYRTVLVTFALLTLFFTATFVGDGKSLQTAMQRSENTALQLLGNTYVLIILYFGIVLAIRYAQIRFYERKRATAVVTCPHCGHVLTKRERMKLWLYGTMHGKKCTSCEARYYITRKSTQRTAATYPLTYLAIFVPANIFPNLAVGLFVGFVGALLLVSTAYQAIELQENDPNQEPIKPLW
;
A
#
# COMPACT_ATOMS: atom_id res chain seq x y z
N MET A 1 -13.26 31.63 36.69
CA MET A 1 -12.30 30.51 36.92
C MET A 1 -12.25 29.54 35.75
N LYS A 2 -13.37 29.13 35.15
CA LYS A 2 -13.38 28.24 33.96
C LYS A 2 -12.54 28.77 32.78
N ASP A 3 -12.56 30.08 32.53
CA ASP A 3 -11.86 30.67 31.38
C ASP A 3 -10.33 30.73 31.54
N LYS A 4 -9.81 30.69 32.77
CA LYS A 4 -8.37 30.57 33.01
C LYS A 4 -7.90 29.13 32.78
N LEU A 5 -8.69 28.14 33.20
CA LEU A 5 -8.39 26.73 32.99
C LEU A 5 -8.39 26.37 31.50
N THR A 6 -9.38 26.84 30.74
CA THR A 6 -9.45 26.56 29.29
C THR A 6 -8.27 27.16 28.53
N LYS A 7 -7.82 28.38 28.90
CA LYS A 7 -6.62 28.99 28.33
C LYS A 7 -5.33 28.23 28.65
N GLU A 8 -5.18 27.73 29.87
CA GLU A 8 -4.00 26.92 30.23
C GLU A 8 -4.01 25.54 29.56
N LEU A 9 -5.16 24.89 29.47
CA LEU A 9 -5.34 23.62 28.73
C LEU A 9 -5.06 23.78 27.24
N GLU A 10 -5.48 24.89 26.64
CA GLU A 10 -5.22 25.19 25.23
C GLU A 10 -3.73 25.48 24.98
N HIS A 11 -3.08 26.22 25.89
CA HIS A 11 -1.64 26.48 25.83
C HIS A 11 -0.82 25.19 25.94
N ILE A 12 -1.15 24.29 26.88
CA ILE A 12 -0.47 22.98 27.03
C ILE A 12 -0.65 22.11 25.77
N ARG A 13 -1.81 22.19 25.12
CA ARG A 13 -2.09 21.45 23.88
C ARG A 13 -1.24 21.96 22.71
N PHE A 14 -1.02 23.26 22.61
CA PHE A 14 -0.18 23.89 21.59
C PHE A 14 1.31 23.61 21.79
N THR A 15 1.84 23.67 23.02
CA THR A 15 3.27 23.39 23.28
C THR A 15 3.61 21.91 23.02
N ARG A 16 2.69 20.98 23.32
CA ARG A 16 2.88 19.55 23.04
C ARG A 16 2.84 19.26 21.54
N GLN A 17 2.02 19.97 20.77
CA GLN A 17 2.01 19.85 19.31
C GLN A 17 3.29 20.40 18.66
N GLN A 18 3.84 21.51 19.16
CA GLN A 18 5.08 22.09 18.63
C GLN A 18 6.31 21.19 18.89
N HIS A 19 6.44 20.60 20.07
CA HIS A 19 7.53 19.66 20.34
C HIS A 19 7.45 18.38 19.50
N VAL A 20 6.24 17.94 19.12
CA VAL A 20 6.05 16.83 18.18
C VAL A 20 6.46 17.23 16.75
N ILE A 21 6.25 18.48 16.35
CA ILE A 21 6.67 19.01 15.03
C ILE A 21 8.19 19.21 14.94
N GLU A 22 8.84 19.64 16.04
CA GLU A 22 10.28 19.86 16.06
C GLU A 22 11.07 18.55 16.22
N ALA A 23 10.58 17.58 17.00
CA ALA A 23 11.17 16.24 17.10
C ALA A 23 10.98 15.40 15.82
N THR A 24 10.16 15.86 14.87
CA THR A 24 9.91 15.21 13.58
C THR A 24 10.50 15.95 12.39
N LYS A 25 11.54 16.78 12.56
CA LYS A 25 12.44 17.12 11.45
C LYS A 25 13.50 16.02 11.32
N PRO A 26 13.29 14.96 10.51
CA PRO A 26 14.39 14.09 10.17
C PRO A 26 15.37 14.91 9.33
N LYS A 27 16.54 15.21 9.90
CA LYS A 27 17.78 15.38 9.11
C LYS A 27 18.17 14.00 8.53
N ALA A 28 17.27 13.39 7.76
CA ALA A 28 17.57 12.18 7.02
C ALA A 28 18.00 12.61 5.62
N LYS A 29 19.28 12.41 5.30
CA LYS A 29 19.74 12.34 3.91
C LYS A 29 18.73 11.47 3.16
N LYS A 30 18.02 12.04 2.19
CA LYS A 30 17.10 11.34 1.28
C LYS A 30 17.90 10.29 0.51
N ALA A 31 18.15 9.14 1.12
CA ALA A 31 18.64 7.98 0.41
C ALA A 31 17.48 7.51 -0.47
N ASN A 32 17.64 7.63 -1.79
CA ASN A 32 16.67 7.28 -2.83
C ASN A 32 16.36 5.78 -2.85
N TRP A 33 15.73 5.26 -1.80
CA TRP A 33 15.25 3.88 -1.72
C TRP A 33 14.19 3.59 -2.79
N GLN A 34 13.39 4.59 -3.16
CA GLN A 34 12.43 4.50 -4.26
C GLN A 34 13.13 4.17 -5.59
N TYR A 35 14.30 4.79 -5.86
CA TYR A 35 15.09 4.49 -7.05
C TYR A 35 15.61 3.05 -7.04
N ARG A 36 16.10 2.56 -5.89
CA ARG A 36 16.58 1.18 -5.76
C ARG A 36 15.47 0.16 -6.00
N THR A 37 14.27 0.40 -5.50
CA THR A 37 13.14 -0.51 -5.74
C THR A 37 12.74 -0.50 -7.21
N VAL A 38 12.64 0.67 -7.83
CA VAL A 38 12.32 0.79 -9.27
C VAL A 38 13.38 0.11 -10.13
N LEU A 39 14.67 0.28 -9.80
CA LEU A 39 15.77 -0.31 -10.54
C LEU A 39 15.83 -1.83 -10.40
N VAL A 40 15.56 -2.37 -9.21
CA VAL A 40 15.47 -3.83 -9.01
C VAL A 40 14.27 -4.41 -9.75
N THR A 41 13.11 -3.76 -9.71
CA THR A 41 11.94 -4.22 -10.48
C THR A 41 12.20 -4.14 -11.98
N PHE A 42 12.87 -3.09 -12.45
CA PHE A 42 13.25 -2.95 -13.85
C PHE A 42 14.25 -4.03 -14.25
N ALA A 43 15.31 -4.26 -13.48
CA ALA A 43 16.31 -5.29 -13.75
C ALA A 43 15.72 -6.72 -13.76
N LEU A 44 14.81 -7.03 -12.82
CA LEU A 44 14.10 -8.32 -12.80
C LEU A 44 13.17 -8.47 -14.00
N LEU A 45 12.47 -7.41 -14.39
CA LEU A 45 11.69 -7.39 -15.62
C LEU A 45 12.61 -7.62 -16.81
N THR A 46 13.70 -6.87 -16.97
CA THR A 46 14.63 -7.03 -18.09
C THR A 46 15.21 -8.43 -18.15
N LEU A 47 15.63 -9.02 -17.02
CA LEU A 47 16.14 -10.39 -16.95
C LEU A 47 15.08 -11.42 -17.35
N PHE A 48 13.86 -11.29 -16.83
CA PHE A 48 12.74 -12.14 -17.21
C PHE A 48 12.45 -12.03 -18.70
N PHE A 49 12.39 -10.80 -19.22
CA PHE A 49 12.20 -10.52 -20.65
C PHE A 49 13.31 -11.17 -21.47
N THR A 50 14.60 -10.95 -21.16
CA THR A 50 15.72 -11.58 -21.89
C THR A 50 15.69 -13.10 -21.85
N ALA A 51 15.34 -13.71 -20.71
CA ALA A 51 15.24 -15.15 -20.58
C ALA A 51 14.09 -15.73 -21.41
N THR A 52 12.95 -15.02 -21.47
CA THR A 52 11.82 -15.41 -22.34
C THR A 52 12.07 -15.14 -23.83
N PHE A 53 12.87 -14.13 -24.18
CA PHE A 53 13.11 -13.71 -25.57
C PHE A 53 14.13 -14.60 -26.30
N VAL A 54 15.12 -15.13 -25.57
CA VAL A 54 16.15 -16.01 -26.16
C VAL A 54 15.57 -17.39 -26.54
N GLY A 55 14.42 -17.78 -25.98
CA GLY A 55 13.74 -19.05 -26.29
C GLY A 55 12.93 -19.06 -27.60
N ASP A 56 12.40 -17.90 -28.04
CA ASP A 56 11.39 -17.82 -29.11
C ASP A 56 11.86 -17.02 -30.35
N GLY A 57 13.10 -17.24 -30.80
CA GLY A 57 13.72 -16.56 -31.95
C GLY A 57 13.08 -16.76 -33.33
N LYS A 58 11.85 -17.25 -33.44
CA LYS A 58 11.19 -17.57 -34.73
C LYS A 58 9.97 -16.71 -35.08
N SER A 59 9.51 -15.79 -34.21
CA SER A 59 8.22 -15.09 -34.42
C SER A 59 8.33 -13.63 -34.88
N LEU A 60 9.54 -13.07 -35.02
CA LEU A 60 9.69 -11.64 -35.34
C LEU A 60 9.43 -11.30 -36.82
N GLN A 61 9.50 -12.27 -37.74
CA GLN A 61 9.33 -12.03 -39.19
C GLN A 61 7.86 -12.04 -39.65
N THR A 62 6.91 -12.54 -38.86
CA THR A 62 5.50 -12.62 -39.26
C THR A 62 4.68 -11.37 -38.92
N ALA A 63 5.26 -10.39 -38.22
CA ALA A 63 4.55 -9.21 -37.74
C ALA A 63 4.35 -8.10 -38.79
N MET A 64 4.95 -8.21 -39.98
CA MET A 64 4.95 -7.12 -40.97
C MET A 64 3.85 -7.22 -42.05
N GLN A 65 3.03 -8.28 -42.05
CA GLN A 65 2.14 -8.58 -43.18
C GLN A 65 0.74 -9.05 -42.77
N ARG A 66 -0.03 -8.22 -42.04
CA ARG A 66 -1.51 -8.33 -42.02
C ARG A 66 -2.20 -7.11 -41.39
N SER A 67 -2.58 -6.17 -42.25
CA SER A 67 -3.40 -5.00 -41.93
C SER A 67 -4.85 -5.31 -42.28
N GLU A 68 -5.71 -5.49 -41.26
CA GLU A 68 -7.16 -5.19 -41.31
C GLU A 68 -7.86 -5.46 -39.96
N ASN A 69 -7.29 -6.32 -39.08
CA ASN A 69 -7.83 -6.61 -37.73
C ASN A 69 -6.85 -6.22 -36.60
N THR A 70 -6.18 -5.08 -36.77
CA THR A 70 -4.99 -4.70 -36.00
C THR A 70 -5.26 -4.54 -34.50
N ALA A 71 -6.45 -4.06 -34.10
CA ALA A 71 -6.77 -3.84 -32.69
C ALA A 71 -6.97 -5.16 -31.90
N LEU A 72 -7.72 -6.11 -32.45
CA LEU A 72 -7.96 -7.40 -31.79
C LEU A 72 -6.71 -8.29 -31.78
N GLN A 73 -5.89 -8.21 -32.83
CA GLN A 73 -4.60 -8.92 -32.88
C GLN A 73 -3.55 -8.29 -31.95
N LEU A 74 -3.58 -6.97 -31.72
CA LEU A 74 -2.75 -6.34 -30.69
C LEU A 74 -3.14 -6.83 -29.29
N LEU A 75 -4.43 -7.05 -28.99
CA LEU A 75 -4.84 -7.64 -27.71
C LEU A 75 -4.44 -9.11 -27.57
N GLY A 76 -4.24 -9.84 -28.67
CA GLY A 76 -3.67 -11.20 -28.65
C GLY A 76 -2.17 -11.20 -28.31
N ASN A 77 -1.50 -10.05 -28.39
CA ASN A 77 -0.12 -9.93 -28.00
C ASN A 77 0.00 -9.88 -26.46
N THR A 78 0.59 -10.93 -25.90
CA THR A 78 0.85 -11.08 -24.47
C THR A 78 1.57 -9.85 -23.89
N TYR A 79 2.45 -9.20 -24.66
CA TYR A 79 3.17 -8.01 -24.22
C TYR A 79 2.26 -6.79 -24.01
N VAL A 80 1.30 -6.58 -24.93
CA VAL A 80 0.34 -5.47 -24.84
C VAL A 80 -0.57 -5.66 -23.63
N LEU A 81 -1.01 -6.90 -23.37
CA LEU A 81 -1.80 -7.25 -22.19
C LEU A 81 -1.05 -7.01 -20.88
N ILE A 82 0.24 -7.36 -20.81
CA ILE A 82 1.08 -7.11 -19.61
C ILE A 82 1.20 -5.60 -19.36
N ILE A 83 1.53 -4.82 -20.39
CA ILE A 83 1.69 -3.36 -20.26
C ILE A 83 0.37 -2.72 -19.83
N LEU A 84 -0.75 -3.11 -20.46
CA LEU A 84 -2.08 -2.61 -20.13
C LEU A 84 -2.46 -2.95 -18.68
N TYR A 85 -2.23 -4.20 -18.25
CA TYR A 85 -2.49 -4.65 -16.88
C TYR A 85 -1.68 -3.83 -15.87
N PHE A 86 -0.36 -3.69 -16.07
CA PHE A 86 0.48 -2.90 -15.17
C PHE A 86 0.09 -1.42 -15.19
N GLY A 87 -0.30 -0.87 -16.33
CA GLY A 87 -0.85 0.48 -16.44
C GLY A 87 -2.07 0.69 -15.54
N ILE A 88 -3.02 -0.25 -15.58
CA ILE A 88 -4.23 -0.23 -14.73
C ILE A 88 -3.85 -0.36 -13.25
N VAL A 89 -3.00 -1.32 -12.90
CA VAL A 89 -2.56 -1.53 -11.51
C VAL A 89 -1.86 -0.28 -10.96
N LEU A 90 -0.98 0.34 -11.76
CA LEU A 90 -0.30 1.58 -11.39
C LEU A 90 -1.28 2.76 -11.27
N ALA A 91 -2.27 2.87 -12.15
CA ALA A 91 -3.30 3.90 -12.06
C ALA A 91 -4.14 3.76 -10.78
N ILE A 92 -4.57 2.53 -10.44
CA ILE A 92 -5.27 2.23 -9.20
C ILE A 92 -4.38 2.57 -7.99
N ARG A 93 -3.12 2.15 -8.00
CA ARG A 93 -2.17 2.45 -6.94
C ARG A 93 -1.97 3.94 -6.75
N TYR A 94 -1.81 4.67 -7.85
CA TYR A 94 -1.68 6.14 -7.83
C TYR A 94 -2.94 6.79 -7.26
N ALA A 95 -4.13 6.35 -7.68
CA ALA A 95 -5.40 6.82 -7.14
C ALA A 95 -5.52 6.55 -5.63
N GLN A 96 -5.13 5.36 -5.17
CA GLN A 96 -5.08 5.03 -3.75
C GLN A 96 -4.15 5.98 -2.98
N ILE A 97 -2.89 6.12 -3.42
CA ILE A 97 -1.90 7.00 -2.77
C ILE A 97 -2.45 8.43 -2.70
N ARG A 98 -2.93 8.97 -3.82
CA ARG A 98 -3.44 10.34 -3.89
C ARG A 98 -4.68 10.55 -3.02
N PHE A 99 -5.58 9.55 -2.95
CA PHE A 99 -6.73 9.57 -2.06
C PHE A 99 -6.31 9.54 -0.59
N TYR A 100 -5.31 8.73 -0.25
CA TYR A 100 -4.77 8.66 1.11
C TYR A 100 -4.07 9.96 1.51
N GLU A 101 -3.22 10.52 0.65
CA GLU A 101 -2.54 11.80 0.90
C GLU A 101 -3.55 12.93 1.12
N ARG A 102 -4.62 13.01 0.29
CA ARG A 102 -5.70 14.00 0.47
C ARG A 102 -6.43 13.85 1.79
N LYS A 103 -6.64 12.61 2.26
CA LYS A 103 -7.35 12.37 3.52
C LYS A 103 -6.45 12.46 4.76
N ARG A 104 -5.13 12.35 4.63
CA ARG A 104 -4.21 12.17 5.77
C ARG A 104 -2.84 12.83 5.57
N ALA A 105 -2.81 14.07 5.08
CA ALA A 105 -1.57 14.85 4.96
C ALA A 105 -0.77 14.99 6.28
N THR A 106 -1.31 14.59 7.45
CA THR A 106 -0.67 14.76 8.77
C THR A 106 -0.81 13.59 9.76
N ALA A 107 -1.42 12.46 9.39
CA ALA A 107 -1.68 11.41 10.38
C ALA A 107 -0.47 10.48 10.58
N VAL A 108 0.50 10.94 11.38
CA VAL A 108 1.53 10.08 11.94
C VAL A 108 0.86 9.08 12.89
N VAL A 109 1.07 7.79 12.68
CA VAL A 109 0.50 6.76 13.56
C VAL A 109 1.25 6.77 14.88
N THR A 110 0.61 7.26 15.92
CA THR A 110 1.18 7.36 17.27
C THR A 110 0.49 6.41 18.23
N CYS A 111 1.21 5.95 19.24
CA CYS A 111 0.63 5.22 20.36
C CYS A 111 -0.37 6.13 21.09
N PRO A 112 -1.60 5.67 21.40
CA PRO A 112 -2.61 6.49 22.07
C PRO A 112 -2.21 6.89 23.50
N HIS A 113 -1.45 6.05 24.20
CA HIS A 113 -1.05 6.31 25.59
C HIS A 113 0.12 7.30 25.72
N CYS A 114 1.22 7.06 25.02
CA CYS A 114 2.46 7.82 25.19
C CYS A 114 2.78 8.76 24.03
N GLY A 115 2.02 8.72 22.93
CA GLY A 115 2.29 9.52 21.73
C GLY A 115 3.51 9.05 20.92
N HIS A 116 4.13 7.91 21.28
CA HIS A 116 5.27 7.37 20.55
C HIS A 116 4.92 7.12 19.08
N VAL A 117 5.72 7.67 18.17
CA VAL A 117 5.51 7.56 16.72
C VAL A 117 5.96 6.18 16.25
N LEU A 118 5.04 5.39 15.70
CA LEU A 118 5.38 4.07 15.17
C LEU A 118 6.22 4.18 13.90
N THR A 119 7.33 3.46 13.90
CA THR A 119 8.18 3.31 12.72
C THR A 119 7.47 2.55 11.61
N LYS A 120 7.96 2.67 10.37
CA LYS A 120 7.43 1.93 9.21
C LYS A 120 7.47 0.41 9.44
N ARG A 121 8.53 -0.09 10.09
CA ARG A 121 8.69 -1.53 10.41
C ARG A 121 7.66 -1.99 11.42
N GLU A 122 7.36 -1.20 12.45
CA GLU A 122 6.35 -1.54 13.45
C GLU A 122 4.95 -1.54 12.85
N ARG A 123 4.62 -0.54 12.01
CA ARG A 123 3.34 -0.52 11.27
C ARG A 123 3.17 -1.74 10.37
N MET A 124 4.22 -2.15 9.67
CA MET A 124 4.18 -3.36 8.84
C MET A 124 4.01 -4.62 9.69
N LYS A 125 4.73 -4.75 10.81
CA LYS A 125 4.56 -5.88 11.75
C LYS A 125 3.19 -5.88 12.41
N LEU A 126 2.59 -4.71 12.60
CA LEU A 126 1.24 -4.57 13.13
C LEU A 126 0.19 -4.91 12.06
N TRP A 127 0.45 -4.63 10.79
CA TRP A 127 -0.44 -5.04 9.70
C TRP A 127 -0.40 -6.55 9.46
N LEU A 128 0.80 -7.14 9.41
CA LEU A 128 1.02 -8.57 9.15
C LEU A 128 0.59 -9.46 10.31
N TYR A 129 0.91 -9.04 11.54
CA TYR A 129 0.71 -9.81 12.76
C TYR A 129 -0.19 -9.07 13.74
N GLY A 130 -1.08 -8.23 13.23
CA GLY A 130 -2.06 -7.45 14.00
C GLY A 130 -3.12 -8.36 14.56
N THR A 131 -2.76 -9.11 15.59
CA THR A 131 -3.66 -10.00 16.29
C THR A 131 -4.74 -9.19 17.01
N MET A 132 -5.94 -9.77 17.13
CA MET A 132 -7.04 -9.23 17.93
C MET A 132 -6.64 -8.98 19.40
N HIS A 133 -5.54 -9.58 19.87
CA HIS A 133 -5.04 -9.48 21.25
C HIS A 133 -4.29 -8.18 21.59
N GLY A 134 -4.18 -7.23 20.65
CA GLY A 134 -3.45 -5.97 20.85
C GLY A 134 -1.93 -6.15 20.87
N LYS A 135 -1.19 -5.07 20.60
CA LYS A 135 0.28 -5.05 20.70
C LYS A 135 0.74 -4.11 21.80
N LYS A 136 1.78 -4.50 22.52
CA LYS A 136 2.44 -3.65 23.51
C LYS A 136 3.28 -2.58 22.81
N CYS A 137 3.23 -1.36 23.32
CA CYS A 137 4.11 -0.28 22.92
C CYS A 137 5.56 -0.55 23.39
N THR A 138 6.52 -0.29 22.53
CA THR A 138 7.95 -0.38 22.84
C THR A 138 8.42 0.67 23.83
N SER A 139 7.71 1.79 23.96
CA SER A 139 8.09 2.90 24.84
C SER A 139 7.36 2.92 26.18
N CYS A 140 6.08 2.54 26.23
CA CYS A 140 5.26 2.63 27.46
C CYS A 140 4.65 1.29 27.89
N GLU A 141 4.94 0.20 27.18
CA GLU A 141 4.45 -1.17 27.40
C GLU A 141 2.93 -1.38 27.40
N ALA A 142 2.16 -0.29 27.32
CA ALA A 142 0.71 -0.31 27.23
C ALA A 142 0.25 -0.96 25.92
N ARG A 143 -0.87 -1.67 25.98
CA ARG A 143 -1.45 -2.36 24.82
C ARG A 143 -2.29 -1.38 24.00
N TYR A 144 -2.14 -1.45 22.68
CA TYR A 144 -3.00 -0.75 21.74
C TYR A 144 -3.54 -1.72 20.70
N TYR A 145 -4.70 -1.38 20.15
CA TYR A 145 -5.46 -2.19 19.23
C TYR A 145 -5.63 -1.48 17.88
N ILE A 146 -5.88 -2.26 16.82
CA ILE A 146 -6.22 -1.72 15.50
C ILE A 146 -7.71 -1.37 15.51
N THR A 147 -8.07 -0.18 15.05
CA THR A 147 -9.49 0.21 14.97
C THR A 147 -10.25 -0.72 14.02
N ARG A 148 -11.51 -1.03 14.35
CA ARG A 148 -12.40 -1.83 13.48
C ARG A 148 -12.57 -1.19 12.09
N LYS A 149 -12.54 0.15 12.02
CA LYS A 149 -12.59 0.94 10.77
C LYS A 149 -11.35 0.73 9.90
N SER A 150 -10.16 0.68 10.50
CA SER A 150 -8.92 0.33 9.80
C SER A 150 -8.97 -1.11 9.28
N THR A 151 -9.47 -2.05 10.10
CA THR A 151 -9.62 -3.46 9.70
C THR A 151 -10.61 -3.60 8.54
N GLN A 152 -11.77 -2.93 8.57
CA GLN A 152 -12.74 -2.94 7.46
C GLN A 152 -12.19 -2.34 6.17
N ARG A 153 -11.43 -1.24 6.26
CA ARG A 153 -10.78 -0.64 5.08
C ARG A 153 -9.70 -1.54 4.51
N THR A 154 -8.92 -2.20 5.37
CA THR A 154 -7.97 -3.22 4.93
C THR A 154 -8.72 -4.38 4.30
N ALA A 155 -9.85 -4.80 4.87
CA ALA A 155 -10.67 -5.86 4.31
C ALA A 155 -11.22 -5.51 2.93
N ALA A 156 -11.59 -4.24 2.70
CA ALA A 156 -12.02 -3.75 1.40
C ALA A 156 -10.91 -3.78 0.32
N THR A 157 -9.62 -3.89 0.71
CA THR A 157 -8.52 -4.07 -0.26
C THR A 157 -8.33 -5.52 -0.71
N TYR A 158 -8.82 -6.52 0.05
CA TYR A 158 -8.74 -7.94 -0.35
C TYR A 158 -9.40 -8.27 -1.69
N PRO A 159 -10.64 -7.82 -2.00
CA PRO A 159 -11.25 -8.11 -3.30
C PRO A 159 -10.45 -7.52 -4.46
N LEU A 160 -9.83 -6.34 -4.29
CA LEU A 160 -8.92 -5.78 -5.29
C LEU A 160 -7.68 -6.63 -5.50
N THR A 161 -7.08 -7.15 -4.44
CA THR A 161 -5.90 -8.02 -4.55
C THR A 161 -6.25 -9.38 -5.15
N TYR A 162 -7.45 -9.90 -4.85
CA TYR A 162 -7.97 -11.11 -5.45
C TYR A 162 -8.15 -10.94 -6.96
N LEU A 163 -8.82 -9.87 -7.39
CA LEU A 163 -8.98 -9.55 -8.81
C LEU A 163 -7.63 -9.36 -9.50
N ALA A 164 -6.66 -8.72 -8.85
CA ALA A 164 -5.33 -8.56 -9.40
C ALA A 164 -4.61 -9.89 -9.69
N ILE A 165 -4.89 -10.97 -8.95
CA ILE A 165 -4.28 -12.28 -9.18
C ILE A 165 -5.06 -13.10 -10.21
N PHE A 166 -6.39 -13.19 -10.04
CA PHE A 166 -7.22 -14.10 -10.83
C PHE A 166 -7.53 -13.60 -12.23
N VAL A 167 -7.61 -12.29 -12.45
CA VAL A 167 -7.89 -11.72 -13.78
C VAL A 167 -6.75 -12.05 -14.77
N PRO A 168 -5.46 -11.80 -14.44
CA PRO A 168 -4.34 -12.23 -15.27
C PRO A 168 -4.32 -13.75 -15.52
N ALA A 169 -4.57 -14.57 -14.50
CA ALA A 169 -4.53 -16.02 -14.63
C ALA A 169 -5.49 -16.57 -15.70
N ASN A 170 -6.59 -15.86 -15.99
CA ASN A 170 -7.58 -16.24 -17.01
C ASN A 170 -7.40 -15.53 -18.36
N ILE A 171 -6.69 -14.39 -18.40
CA ILE A 171 -6.47 -13.62 -19.62
C ILE A 171 -5.21 -14.10 -20.36
N PHE A 172 -4.18 -14.54 -19.62
CA PHE A 172 -2.93 -14.98 -20.23
C PHE A 172 -3.03 -16.44 -20.70
N PRO A 173 -2.58 -16.74 -21.94
CA PRO A 173 -2.61 -18.10 -22.48
C PRO A 173 -1.70 -19.04 -21.68
N ASN A 174 -0.65 -18.51 -21.06
CA ASN A 174 0.21 -19.24 -20.14
C ASN A 174 -0.18 -18.91 -18.70
N LEU A 175 -0.77 -19.89 -18.01
CA LEU A 175 -1.20 -19.76 -16.61
C LEU A 175 -0.06 -19.31 -15.68
N ALA A 176 1.17 -19.79 -15.90
CA ALA A 176 2.31 -19.43 -15.07
C ALA A 176 2.67 -17.94 -15.22
N VAL A 177 2.60 -17.41 -16.45
CA VAL A 177 2.81 -15.98 -16.72
C VAL A 177 1.69 -15.16 -16.07
N GLY A 178 0.43 -15.60 -16.21
CA GLY A 178 -0.70 -14.92 -15.59
C GLY A 178 -0.61 -14.87 -14.07
N LEU A 179 -0.28 -15.98 -13.42
CA LEU A 179 -0.08 -16.03 -11.96
C LEU A 179 1.08 -15.15 -11.52
N PHE A 180 2.21 -15.15 -12.24
CA PHE A 180 3.36 -14.31 -11.90
C PHE A 180 3.03 -12.82 -12.01
N VAL A 181 2.46 -12.39 -13.13
CA VAL A 181 2.05 -11.01 -13.37
C VAL A 181 1.00 -10.57 -12.33
N GLY A 182 0.02 -11.42 -12.06
CA GLY A 182 -1.02 -11.16 -11.07
C GLY A 182 -0.48 -11.05 -9.65
N PHE A 183 0.49 -11.90 -9.28
CA PHE A 183 1.14 -11.85 -7.98
C PHE A 183 1.94 -10.56 -7.80
N VAL A 184 2.72 -10.14 -8.81
CA VAL A 184 3.45 -8.86 -8.76
C VAL A 184 2.48 -7.69 -8.64
N GLY A 185 1.36 -7.70 -9.39
CA GLY A 185 0.32 -6.69 -9.28
C GLY A 185 -0.32 -6.63 -7.89
N ALA A 186 -0.63 -7.78 -7.30
CA ALA A 186 -1.16 -7.86 -5.94
C ALA A 186 -0.19 -7.31 -4.89
N LEU A 187 1.11 -7.62 -4.99
CA LEU A 187 2.13 -7.06 -4.10
C LEU A 187 2.19 -5.52 -4.18
N LEU A 188 2.05 -4.95 -5.38
CA LEU A 188 2.01 -3.50 -5.56
C LEU A 188 0.81 -2.87 -4.85
N LEU A 189 -0.37 -3.51 -4.90
CA LEU A 189 -1.59 -3.03 -4.25
C LEU A 189 -1.55 -3.21 -2.72
N VAL A 190 -1.04 -4.34 -2.23
CA VAL A 190 -0.90 -4.60 -0.78
C VAL A 190 0.09 -3.64 -0.12
N SER A 191 1.11 -3.20 -0.86
CA SER A 191 2.15 -2.28 -0.35
C SER A 191 1.62 -0.92 0.14
N THR A 192 0.36 -0.57 -0.09
CA THR A 192 -0.26 0.67 0.43
C THR A 192 -1.16 0.42 1.65
N ALA A 193 -1.57 -0.83 1.91
CA ALA A 193 -2.53 -1.18 2.95
C ALA A 193 -2.05 -0.84 4.37
N TYR A 194 -0.75 -0.95 4.65
CA TYR A 194 -0.17 -0.62 5.97
C TYR A 194 -0.21 0.88 6.30
N GLN A 195 -0.50 1.76 5.33
CA GLN A 195 -0.55 3.21 5.55
C GLN A 195 -1.86 3.67 6.18
N ALA A 196 -2.91 2.84 6.15
CA ALA A 196 -4.25 3.21 6.62
C ALA A 196 -4.51 2.93 8.11
N ILE A 197 -3.54 2.35 8.83
CA ILE A 197 -3.76 1.84 10.19
C ILE A 197 -4.04 2.99 11.17
N GLU A 198 -5.17 2.91 11.85
CA GLU A 198 -5.51 3.74 13.01
C GLU A 198 -5.44 2.87 14.26
N LEU A 199 -4.84 3.43 15.32
CA LEU A 199 -4.70 2.78 16.62
C LEU A 199 -5.75 3.29 17.59
N GLN A 200 -6.20 2.40 18.47
CA GLN A 200 -7.15 2.68 19.54
C GLN A 200 -6.65 2.08 20.86
N GLU A 201 -7.00 2.74 21.95
CA GLU A 201 -6.64 2.34 23.32
C GLU A 201 -7.49 1.16 23.81
N ASN A 202 -8.80 1.22 23.56
CA ASN A 202 -9.73 0.19 23.99
C ASN A 202 -9.79 -0.99 23.02
N ASP A 203 -10.17 -2.17 23.55
CA ASP A 203 -10.44 -3.34 22.73
C ASP A 203 -11.62 -3.05 21.77
N PRO A 204 -11.43 -3.19 20.45
CA PRO A 204 -12.46 -2.90 19.45
C PRO A 204 -13.71 -3.80 19.58
N ASN A 205 -13.63 -4.89 20.36
CA ASN A 205 -14.77 -5.77 20.63
C ASN A 205 -15.70 -5.26 21.75
N GLN A 206 -15.26 -4.26 22.53
CA GLN A 206 -16.04 -3.71 23.64
C GLN A 206 -16.80 -2.42 23.28
N GLU A 207 -16.54 -1.83 22.10
CA GLU A 207 -17.22 -0.61 21.68
C GLU A 207 -18.50 -0.90 20.86
N PRO A 208 -19.62 -0.20 21.15
CA PRO A 208 -20.87 -0.38 20.44
C PRO A 208 -20.77 0.11 18.99
N ILE A 209 -21.41 -0.64 18.09
CA ILE A 209 -21.40 -0.42 16.64
C ILE A 209 -22.08 0.91 16.33
N LYS A 210 -21.29 1.96 16.04
CA LYS A 210 -21.83 3.17 15.42
C LYS A 210 -21.81 2.99 13.90
N PRO A 211 -22.96 3.11 13.20
CA PRO A 211 -22.99 3.01 11.75
C PRO A 211 -22.18 4.15 11.13
N LEU A 212 -21.39 3.82 10.10
CA LEU A 212 -20.65 4.80 9.31
C LEU A 212 -21.66 5.57 8.44
N TRP A 213 -22.04 6.77 8.88
CA TRP A 213 -22.62 7.80 8.02
C TRP A 213 -21.59 8.94 7.91
#